data_AF-A0A409YLY6-F1
#
_entry.id   AF-A0A409YLY6-F1
#
_cell.length_a   1.000
_cell.length_b   1.000
_cell.length_c   1.000
_cell.angle_alpha   90.00
_cell.angle_beta   90.00
_cell.angle_gamma   90.00
#
_symmetry.space_group_name_H-M   'P 1'
#
loop_
_entity.id
_entity.type
_entity.pdbx_description
1 polymer ?
#
loop_
_entity_poly.entity_id
_entity_poly.type
_entity_poly.pdbx_seq_one_letter_code
_entity_poly.pdbx_strand_id
1 'polypeptide(L)'
;MTSIRQRIPFKFQSDDADADDHILDEQEQEDLIVGMKRVNDEINRQYILSLQVVLGLSTLLQLLTFQSNPLLAVFPHQETSPSLPLPGIFVVVSLFIHFNLMLCSMTEERRQSIGVPSNLFLPLSFGFLYTLAAVAPTLSLFLQRSWQTTIWSCVTLVVVYFNQGIMDTIQKSEQSIAELHSLRYNAKGA
;
A
#
# COMPACT_ATOMS: atom_id res chain seq x y z
N MET A 1 64.12 0.31 -41.87
CA MET A 1 62.75 0.84 -42.01
C MET A 1 62.10 0.81 -40.65
N THR A 2 62.13 1.93 -39.94
CA THR A 2 61.58 2.10 -38.59
C THR A 2 60.08 2.39 -38.69
N SER A 3 59.25 1.41 -38.34
CA SER A 3 57.80 1.56 -38.23
C SER A 3 57.48 2.38 -36.97
N ILE A 4 57.33 3.70 -37.14
CA ILE A 4 56.83 4.60 -36.09
C ILE A 4 55.38 4.22 -35.75
N ARG A 5 55.13 3.89 -34.47
CA ARG A 5 53.79 3.58 -33.96
C ARG A 5 52.95 4.86 -33.91
N GLN A 6 51.97 4.96 -34.80
CA GLN A 6 51.05 6.09 -34.91
C GLN A 6 50.13 6.13 -33.68
N ARG A 7 50.05 7.28 -33.00
CA ARG A 7 49.07 7.49 -31.92
C ARG A 7 47.71 7.75 -32.55
N ILE A 8 46.72 6.94 -32.19
CA ILE A 8 45.33 7.12 -32.58
C ILE A 8 44.76 8.25 -31.70
N PRO A 9 44.36 9.40 -32.26
CA PRO A 9 43.70 10.43 -31.48
C PRO A 9 42.31 9.95 -31.05
N PHE A 10 41.94 10.28 -29.81
CA PHE A 10 40.60 10.07 -29.28
C PHE A 10 39.58 10.68 -30.24
N LYS A 11 38.75 9.84 -30.86
CA LYS A 11 37.53 10.30 -31.53
C LYS A 11 36.51 10.56 -30.43
N PHE A 12 36.13 11.82 -30.26
CA PHE A 12 34.85 12.14 -29.62
C PHE A 12 33.76 11.48 -30.48
N GLN A 13 33.11 10.46 -29.93
CA GLN A 13 31.85 9.95 -30.46
C GLN A 13 30.84 11.09 -30.35
N SER A 14 30.19 11.40 -31.48
CA SER A 14 29.15 12.41 -31.58
C SER A 14 27.94 12.03 -30.73
N ASP A 15 27.55 12.96 -29.87
CA ASP A 15 26.51 13.03 -28.81
C ASP A 15 25.13 12.36 -28.97
N ASP A 16 24.84 11.49 -29.96
CA ASP A 16 23.46 11.01 -30.18
C ASP A 16 23.28 9.49 -30.31
N ALA A 17 24.27 8.68 -29.91
CA ALA A 17 24.15 7.21 -29.95
C ALA A 17 24.48 6.46 -28.63
N ASP A 18 25.01 7.14 -27.61
CA ASP A 18 25.59 6.50 -26.41
C ASP A 18 25.01 7.03 -25.08
N ALA A 19 23.74 7.45 -25.04
CA ALA A 19 23.11 7.87 -23.79
C ALA A 19 22.95 6.72 -22.77
N ASP A 20 22.99 5.46 -23.23
CA ASP A 20 22.82 4.27 -22.38
C ASP A 20 24.14 3.68 -21.83
N ASP A 21 25.31 4.16 -22.28
CA ASP A 21 26.63 3.66 -21.82
C ASP A 21 27.43 4.73 -21.04
N HIS A 22 26.78 5.85 -20.67
CA HIS A 22 27.37 6.87 -19.80
C HIS A 22 27.48 6.35 -18.36
N ILE A 23 28.71 6.01 -17.96
CA ILE A 23 29.02 5.66 -16.57
C ILE A 23 28.94 6.94 -15.74
N LEU A 24 27.88 7.05 -14.94
CA LEU A 24 27.66 8.15 -14.00
C LEU A 24 28.85 8.26 -13.03
N ASP A 25 29.36 9.47 -12.83
CA ASP A 25 30.36 9.71 -11.79
C ASP A 25 29.75 9.57 -10.39
N GLU A 26 30.61 9.53 -9.36
CA GLU A 26 30.13 9.28 -7.98
C GLU A 26 29.16 10.38 -7.48
N GLN A 27 29.34 11.61 -7.94
CA GLN A 27 28.54 12.74 -7.53
C GLN A 27 27.18 12.73 -8.26
N GLU A 28 27.18 12.44 -9.56
CA GLU A 28 25.97 12.23 -10.37
C GLU A 28 25.11 11.07 -9.83
N GLN A 29 25.73 9.98 -9.38
CA GLN A 29 25.01 8.86 -8.74
C GLN A 29 24.36 9.27 -7.41
N GLU A 30 25.03 10.07 -6.58
CA GLU A 30 24.46 10.56 -5.32
C GLU A 30 23.28 11.49 -5.58
N ASP A 31 23.45 12.44 -6.50
CA ASP A 31 22.40 13.39 -6.86
C ASP A 31 21.16 12.67 -7.42
N LEU A 32 21.38 11.60 -8.20
CA LEU A 32 20.30 10.77 -8.72
C LEU A 32 19.59 9.99 -7.60
N ILE A 33 20.32 9.35 -6.69
CA ILE A 33 19.72 8.61 -5.56
C ILE A 33 18.93 9.55 -4.65
N VAL A 34 19.48 10.72 -4.32
CA VAL A 34 18.80 11.75 -3.52
C VAL A 34 17.54 12.24 -4.23
N GLY A 35 17.62 12.46 -5.55
CA GLY A 35 16.47 12.79 -6.39
C GLY A 35 15.39 11.72 -6.36
N MET A 36 15.75 10.44 -6.56
CA MET A 36 14.83 9.30 -6.50
C MET A 36 14.17 9.19 -5.12
N LYS A 37 14.93 9.37 -4.03
CA LYS A 37 14.40 9.35 -2.67
C LYS A 37 13.37 10.44 -2.45
N ARG A 38 13.64 11.68 -2.88
CA ARG A 38 12.70 12.79 -2.76
C ARG A 38 11.40 12.53 -3.53
N VAL A 39 11.50 12.02 -4.76
CA VAL A 39 10.32 11.68 -5.57
C VAL A 39 9.54 10.53 -4.93
N ASN A 40 10.24 9.51 -4.42
CA ASN A 40 9.64 8.39 -3.73
C ASN A 40 8.87 8.82 -2.47
N ASP A 41 9.45 9.71 -1.66
CA ASP A 41 8.80 10.23 -0.45
C ASP A 41 7.50 10.97 -0.78
N GLU A 42 7.47 11.74 -1.87
CA GLU A 42 6.27 12.44 -2.34
C GLU A 42 5.21 11.44 -2.84
N ILE A 43 5.60 10.43 -3.61
CA ILE A 43 4.69 9.38 -4.09
C ILE A 43 4.13 8.57 -2.90
N ASN A 44 4.97 8.18 -1.94
CA ASN A 44 4.56 7.48 -0.74
C ASN A 44 3.52 8.28 0.06
N ARG A 45 3.71 9.60 0.17
CA ARG A 45 2.74 10.49 0.81
C ARG A 45 1.39 10.47 0.08
N GLN A 46 1.38 10.47 -1.24
CA GLN A 46 0.16 10.39 -2.05
C GLN A 46 -0.54 9.02 -1.89
N TYR A 47 0.22 7.94 -1.82
CA TYR A 47 -0.32 6.61 -1.54
C TYR A 47 -0.97 6.52 -0.16
N ILE A 48 -0.31 7.04 0.88
CA ILE A 48 -0.86 7.10 2.23
C ILE A 48 -2.13 7.96 2.26
N LEU A 49 -2.15 9.09 1.56
CA LEU A 49 -3.35 9.95 1.48
C LEU A 49 -4.50 9.21 0.81
N SER A 50 -4.24 8.56 -0.33
CA SER A 50 -5.24 7.76 -1.06
C SER A 50 -5.81 6.65 -0.19
N LEU A 51 -4.95 6.00 0.59
CA LEU A 51 -5.35 4.96 1.53
C LEU A 51 -6.23 5.51 2.65
N GLN A 52 -5.87 6.66 3.23
CA GLN A 52 -6.68 7.32 4.26
C GLN A 52 -8.05 7.73 3.75
N VAL A 53 -8.13 8.21 2.50
CA VAL A 53 -9.41 8.52 1.84
C VAL A 53 -10.24 7.26 1.69
N VAL A 54 -9.70 6.17 1.12
CA VAL A 54 -10.43 4.90 0.94
C VAL A 54 -10.90 4.33 2.27
N LEU A 55 -10.03 4.29 3.29
CA LEU A 55 -10.38 3.85 4.64
C LEU A 55 -11.47 4.73 5.27
N GLY A 56 -11.36 6.05 5.13
CA GLY A 56 -12.34 7.00 5.64
C GLY A 56 -13.72 6.80 5.01
N LEU A 57 -13.79 6.70 3.68
CA LEU A 57 -15.05 6.42 2.97
C LEU A 57 -15.63 5.06 3.35
N SER A 58 -14.80 4.02 3.42
CA SER A 58 -15.26 2.68 3.81
C SER A 58 -15.76 2.65 5.26
N THR A 59 -15.08 3.34 6.17
CA THR A 59 -15.50 3.47 7.57
C THR A 59 -16.85 4.18 7.68
N LEU A 60 -17.04 5.29 6.95
CA LEU A 60 -18.32 6.01 6.89
C LEU A 60 -19.44 5.09 6.39
N LEU A 61 -19.20 4.33 5.33
CA LEU A 61 -20.16 3.38 4.80
C LEU A 61 -20.50 2.24 5.79
N GLN A 62 -19.52 1.74 6.53
CA GLN A 62 -19.76 0.75 7.59
C GLN A 62 -20.61 1.34 8.73
N LEU A 63 -20.43 2.62 9.08
CA LEU A 63 -21.27 3.30 10.06
C LEU A 63 -22.73 3.43 9.57
N LEU A 64 -22.94 3.75 8.29
CA LEU A 64 -24.28 3.82 7.71
C LEU A 64 -25.00 2.46 7.72
N THR A 65 -24.23 1.36 7.69
CA THR A 65 -24.77 -0.01 7.73
C THR A 65 -25.53 -0.33 9.03
N PHE A 66 -25.28 0.41 10.12
CA PHE A 66 -26.08 0.25 11.35
C PHE A 66 -27.56 0.58 11.15
N GLN A 67 -27.88 1.51 10.25
CA GLN A 67 -29.27 1.85 9.94
C GLN A 67 -29.84 0.94 8.86
N SER A 68 -29.12 0.76 7.77
CA SER A 68 -29.55 -0.04 6.62
C SER A 68 -28.35 -0.44 5.77
N ASN A 69 -28.36 -1.65 5.21
CA ASN A 69 -27.32 -2.05 4.28
C ASN A 69 -27.39 -1.14 3.02
N PRO A 70 -26.32 -0.42 2.67
CA PRO A 70 -26.35 0.53 1.56
C PRO A 70 -26.64 -0.13 0.22
N LEU A 71 -26.23 -1.38 0.01
CA LEU A 71 -26.59 -2.12 -1.21
C LEU A 71 -28.07 -2.50 -1.25
N LEU A 72 -28.69 -2.77 -0.10
CA LEU A 72 -30.14 -3.01 -0.04
C LEU A 72 -30.94 -1.73 -0.24
N ALA A 73 -30.39 -0.56 0.10
CA ALA A 73 -31.01 0.72 -0.16
C ALA A 73 -31.05 1.04 -1.67
N VAL A 74 -30.00 0.67 -2.42
CA VAL A 74 -29.93 0.87 -3.88
C VAL A 74 -30.66 -0.25 -4.64
N PHE A 75 -30.52 -1.49 -4.18
CA PHE A 75 -31.08 -2.69 -4.81
C PHE A 75 -31.98 -3.45 -3.81
N PRO A 76 -33.20 -2.97 -3.58
CA PRO A 76 -34.11 -3.56 -2.61
C PRO A 76 -34.48 -4.99 -3.02
N HIS A 77 -34.47 -5.90 -2.05
CA HIS A 77 -34.93 -7.27 -2.24
C HIS A 77 -36.41 -7.36 -1.84
N GLN A 78 -37.25 -7.97 -2.69
CA GLN A 78 -38.69 -8.03 -2.47
C GLN A 78 -39.11 -9.08 -1.42
N GLU A 79 -38.22 -10.02 -1.09
CA GLU A 79 -38.48 -11.06 -0.10
C GLU A 79 -37.93 -10.68 1.27
N THR A 80 -38.74 -10.87 2.32
CA THR A 80 -38.34 -10.77 3.73
C THR A 80 -37.40 -11.91 4.09
N SER A 81 -36.17 -11.88 3.57
CA SER A 81 -35.12 -12.77 4.05
C SER A 81 -34.78 -12.39 5.50
N PRO A 82 -34.58 -13.37 6.40
CA PRO A 82 -34.13 -13.05 7.75
C PRO A 82 -32.79 -12.32 7.69
N SER A 83 -32.58 -11.34 8.57
CA SER A 83 -31.29 -10.68 8.72
C SER A 83 -30.22 -11.68 9.20
N LEU A 84 -28.93 -11.38 8.93
CA LEU A 84 -27.82 -12.08 9.59
C LEU A 84 -28.04 -12.08 11.11
N PRO A 85 -27.70 -13.16 11.82
CA PRO A 85 -27.67 -13.11 13.28
C PRO A 85 -26.58 -12.10 13.69
N LEU A 86 -26.95 -11.12 14.53
CA LEU A 86 -26.02 -10.14 15.12
C LEU A 86 -25.29 -9.26 14.08
N PRO A 87 -26.01 -8.55 13.19
CA PRO A 87 -25.37 -7.72 12.15
C PRO A 87 -24.49 -6.63 12.74
N GLY A 88 -24.86 -6.09 13.91
CA GLY A 88 -24.07 -5.09 14.62
C GLY A 88 -22.68 -5.58 15.02
N ILE A 89 -22.50 -6.87 15.35
CA ILE A 89 -21.17 -7.41 15.69
C ILE A 89 -20.27 -7.39 14.46
N PHE A 90 -20.76 -7.77 13.29
CA PHE A 90 -19.97 -7.73 12.05
C PHE A 90 -19.59 -6.30 11.64
N VAL A 91 -20.46 -5.32 11.91
CA VAL A 91 -20.13 -3.91 11.71
C VAL A 91 -19.03 -3.48 12.68
N VAL A 92 -19.14 -3.80 13.98
CA VAL A 92 -18.10 -3.49 14.98
C VAL A 92 -16.77 -4.14 14.63
N VAL A 93 -16.77 -5.40 14.22
CA VAL A 93 -15.57 -6.12 13.75
C VAL A 93 -14.98 -5.42 12.52
N SER A 94 -15.81 -5.02 11.56
CA SER A 94 -15.34 -4.26 10.39
C SER A 94 -14.72 -2.94 10.80
N LEU A 95 -15.35 -2.16 11.69
CA LEU A 95 -14.79 -0.90 12.19
C LEU A 95 -13.47 -1.12 12.93
N PHE A 96 -13.36 -2.18 13.72
CA PHE A 96 -12.11 -2.57 14.37
C PHE A 96 -10.99 -2.86 13.35
N ILE A 97 -11.30 -3.60 12.27
CA ILE A 97 -10.35 -3.85 11.18
C ILE A 97 -9.92 -2.52 10.54
N HIS A 98 -10.85 -1.63 10.21
CA HIS A 98 -10.53 -0.32 9.60
C HIS A 98 -9.66 0.54 10.52
N PHE A 99 -9.94 0.54 11.83
CA PHE A 99 -9.09 1.22 12.81
C PHE A 99 -7.68 0.63 12.85
N ASN A 100 -7.56 -0.70 12.83
CA ASN A 100 -6.25 -1.36 12.80
C ASN A 100 -5.47 -1.02 11.51
N LEU A 101 -6.14 -1.05 10.36
CA LEU A 101 -5.56 -0.64 9.07
C LEU A 101 -5.14 0.83 9.06
N MET A 102 -5.89 1.71 9.73
CA MET A 102 -5.52 3.11 9.91
C MET A 102 -4.23 3.21 10.71
N LEU A 103 -4.10 2.46 11.81
CA LEU A 103 -2.86 2.41 12.58
C LEU A 103 -1.68 1.90 11.76
N CYS A 104 -1.85 0.89 10.90
CA CYS A 104 -0.80 0.43 9.98
C CYS A 104 -0.30 1.54 9.06
N SER A 105 -1.20 2.40 8.56
CA SER A 105 -0.87 3.47 7.62
C SER A 105 -0.28 4.74 8.25
N MET A 106 -0.25 4.83 9.59
CA MET A 106 0.27 6.00 10.29
C MET A 106 1.78 5.91 10.48
N THR A 107 2.48 7.03 10.24
CA THR A 107 3.89 7.19 10.61
C THR A 107 4.04 7.25 12.13
N GLU A 108 5.20 6.85 12.65
CA GLU A 108 5.50 6.88 14.09
C GLU A 108 5.35 8.29 14.68
N GLU A 109 5.80 9.30 13.96
CA GLU A 109 5.66 10.71 14.38
C GLU A 109 4.19 11.09 14.58
N ARG A 110 3.33 10.64 13.67
CA ARG A 110 1.89 10.90 13.75
C ARG A 110 1.26 10.11 14.90
N ARG A 111 1.66 8.86 15.11
CA ARG A 111 1.20 8.05 16.27
C ARG A 111 1.52 8.74 17.59
N GLN A 112 2.75 9.22 17.74
CA GLN A 112 3.19 9.96 18.92
C GLN A 112 2.44 11.28 19.10
N SER A 113 2.18 12.02 18.02
CA SER A 113 1.44 13.29 18.08
C SER A 113 0.00 13.15 18.59
N ILE A 114 -0.64 12.01 18.34
CA ILE A 114 -2.01 11.72 18.79
C ILE A 114 -2.00 11.06 20.20
N GLY A 115 -0.81 10.90 20.80
CA GLY A 115 -0.67 10.31 22.13
C GLY A 115 -0.94 8.81 22.15
N VAL A 116 -0.79 8.12 21.02
CA VAL A 116 -0.88 6.65 20.96
C VAL A 116 0.46 6.08 21.44
N PRO A 117 0.52 5.44 22.62
CA PRO A 117 1.78 4.89 23.13
C PRO A 117 2.23 3.72 22.26
N SER A 118 3.47 3.80 21.78
CA SER A 118 4.10 2.87 20.82
C SER A 118 4.04 1.40 21.26
N ASN A 119 3.92 1.16 22.57
CA ASN A 119 3.99 -0.18 23.16
C ASN A 119 2.62 -0.84 23.38
N LEU A 120 1.50 -0.10 23.29
CA LEU A 120 0.17 -0.65 23.60
C LEU A 120 -0.67 -0.99 22.37
N PHE A 121 -0.42 -0.33 21.24
CA PHE A 121 -1.22 -0.49 20.03
C PHE A 121 -0.35 -0.89 18.85
N LEU A 122 0.22 -2.10 18.93
CA LEU A 122 0.90 -2.69 17.79
C LEU A 122 -0.16 -3.10 16.76
N PRO A 123 -0.04 -2.68 15.48
CA PRO A 123 -0.94 -3.12 14.44
C PRO A 123 -0.95 -4.65 14.33
N LEU A 124 -2.13 -5.21 14.06
CA LEU A 124 -2.28 -6.65 13.87
C LEU A 124 -1.72 -7.03 12.49
N SER A 125 -1.28 -8.27 12.35
CA SER A 125 -0.81 -8.76 11.05
C SER A 125 -1.95 -8.81 10.04
N PHE A 126 -1.64 -8.52 8.76
CA PHE A 126 -2.63 -8.62 7.68
C PHE A 126 -3.27 -10.00 7.61
N GLY A 127 -2.51 -11.07 7.87
CA GLY A 127 -3.04 -12.44 7.93
C GLY A 127 -4.20 -12.60 8.92
N PHE A 128 -4.08 -12.01 10.11
CA PHE A 128 -5.15 -12.02 11.10
C PHE A 128 -6.33 -11.12 10.68
N LEU A 129 -6.06 -9.99 10.03
CA LEU A 129 -7.12 -9.12 9.51
C LEU A 129 -7.94 -9.80 8.39
N TYR A 130 -7.30 -10.59 7.53
CA TYR A 130 -8.01 -11.38 6.52
C TYR A 130 -8.91 -12.46 7.13
N THR A 131 -8.40 -13.20 8.11
CA THR A 131 -9.22 -14.25 8.75
C THR A 131 -10.44 -13.64 9.41
N LEU A 132 -10.28 -12.50 10.09
CA LEU A 132 -11.37 -11.77 10.72
C LEU A 132 -12.35 -11.17 9.69
N ALA A 133 -11.83 -10.59 8.60
CA ALA A 133 -12.64 -10.04 7.51
C ALA A 133 -13.43 -11.12 6.75
N ALA A 134 -12.92 -12.35 6.68
CA ALA A 134 -13.56 -13.46 5.98
C ALA A 134 -14.75 -14.07 6.75
N VAL A 135 -14.89 -13.83 8.06
CA VAL A 135 -15.96 -14.42 8.88
C VAL A 135 -17.35 -14.01 8.39
N ALA A 136 -17.57 -12.71 8.15
CA ALA A 136 -18.86 -12.21 7.69
C ALA A 136 -19.29 -12.77 6.32
N PRO A 137 -18.47 -12.70 5.24
CA PRO A 137 -18.85 -13.23 3.94
C PRO A 137 -18.99 -14.75 3.93
N THR A 138 -18.16 -15.50 4.67
CA THR A 138 -18.30 -16.96 4.76
C THR A 138 -19.58 -17.37 5.48
N LEU A 139 -19.94 -16.68 6.57
CA LEU A 139 -21.20 -16.92 7.25
C LEU A 139 -22.41 -16.51 6.40
N SER A 140 -22.30 -15.41 5.65
CA SER A 140 -23.34 -14.97 4.70
C SER A 140 -23.60 -16.02 3.63
N LEU A 141 -22.54 -16.62 3.07
CA LEU A 141 -22.64 -17.72 2.11
C LEU A 141 -23.23 -18.99 2.74
N PHE A 142 -22.75 -19.39 3.92
CA PHE A 142 -23.22 -20.60 4.61
C PHE A 142 -24.71 -20.52 4.96
N LEU A 143 -25.17 -19.34 5.37
CA LEU A 143 -26.58 -19.09 5.69
C LEU A 143 -27.44 -18.74 4.45
N GLN A 144 -26.89 -18.87 3.24
CA GLN A 144 -27.56 -18.59 1.97
C GLN A 144 -28.27 -17.22 1.97
N ARG A 145 -27.60 -16.20 2.50
CA ARG A 145 -28.14 -14.84 2.55
C ARG A 145 -28.19 -14.24 1.14
N SER A 146 -28.96 -13.16 1.02
CA SER A 146 -29.07 -12.40 -0.22
C SER A 146 -27.68 -12.01 -0.75
N TRP A 147 -27.53 -12.02 -2.07
CA TRP A 147 -26.25 -11.72 -2.71
C TRP A 147 -25.76 -10.31 -2.33
N GLN A 148 -26.65 -9.35 -2.10
CA GLN A 148 -26.31 -7.99 -1.65
C GLN A 148 -25.57 -8.02 -0.31
N THR A 149 -26.04 -8.85 0.63
CA THR A 149 -25.42 -8.99 1.95
C THR A 149 -24.05 -9.64 1.84
N THR A 150 -23.92 -10.66 0.99
CA THR A 150 -22.66 -11.36 0.75
C THR A 150 -21.63 -10.43 0.11
N ILE A 151 -21.99 -9.72 -0.96
CA ILE A 151 -21.09 -8.77 -1.63
C ILE A 151 -20.72 -7.62 -0.67
N TRP A 152 -21.68 -7.10 0.09
CA TRP A 152 -21.40 -6.07 1.09
C TRP A 152 -20.38 -6.53 2.12
N SER A 153 -20.52 -7.77 2.60
CA SER A 153 -19.61 -8.36 3.58
C SER A 153 -18.20 -8.57 3.02
N CYS A 154 -18.03 -8.68 1.69
CA CYS A 154 -16.72 -8.76 1.05
C CYS A 154 -15.98 -7.41 1.00
N VAL A 155 -16.65 -6.28 1.20
CA VAL A 155 -16.03 -4.94 1.11
C VAL A 155 -14.84 -4.81 2.07
N THR A 156 -15.00 -5.27 3.33
CA THR A 156 -13.93 -5.22 4.33
C THR A 156 -12.69 -6.02 3.86
N LEU A 157 -12.90 -7.17 3.21
CA LEU A 157 -11.79 -7.99 2.68
C LEU A 157 -11.05 -7.28 1.54
N VAL A 158 -11.79 -6.64 0.62
CA VAL A 158 -11.22 -5.83 -0.45
C VAL A 158 -10.39 -4.67 0.11
N VAL A 159 -10.87 -4.01 1.18
CA VAL A 159 -10.15 -2.92 1.83
C VAL A 159 -8.86 -3.39 2.49
N VAL A 160 -8.88 -4.54 3.17
CA VAL A 160 -7.65 -5.16 3.72
C VAL A 160 -6.65 -5.45 2.60
N TYR A 161 -7.12 -6.06 1.50
CA TYR A 161 -6.28 -6.37 0.33
C TYR A 161 -5.65 -5.12 -0.29
N PHE A 162 -6.46 -4.10 -0.52
CA PHE A 162 -5.99 -2.82 -1.06
C PHE A 162 -4.96 -2.16 -0.15
N ASN A 163 -5.21 -2.15 1.17
CA ASN A 163 -4.29 -1.58 2.14
C ASN A 163 -2.94 -2.30 2.16
N GLN A 164 -2.96 -3.64 2.21
CA GLN A 164 -1.73 -4.42 2.13
C GLN A 164 -0.99 -4.15 0.83
N GLY A 165 -1.67 -4.14 -0.32
CA GLY A 165 -1.04 -3.89 -1.61
C GLY A 165 -0.30 -2.54 -1.67
N ILE A 166 -0.89 -1.49 -1.09
CA ILE A 166 -0.23 -0.18 -0.98
C ILE A 166 0.97 -0.24 -0.03
N MET A 167 0.83 -0.83 1.15
CA MET A 167 1.93 -0.96 2.11
C MET A 167 3.11 -1.76 1.52
N ASP A 168 2.83 -2.88 0.86
CA ASP A 168 3.84 -3.69 0.19
C ASP A 168 4.53 -2.92 -0.95
N THR A 169 3.80 -2.05 -1.66
CA THR A 169 4.36 -1.19 -2.71
C THR A 169 5.32 -0.15 -2.12
N ILE A 170 4.94 0.51 -1.03
CA ILE A 170 5.79 1.46 -0.31
C ILE A 170 7.07 0.78 0.18
N GLN A 171 6.94 -0.38 0.84
CA GLN A 171 8.09 -1.14 1.36
C GLN A 171 9.04 -1.59 0.26
N LYS A 172 8.51 -2.12 -0.85
CA LYS A 172 9.33 -2.51 -2.01
C LYS A 172 10.09 -1.32 -2.61
N SER A 173 9.45 -0.15 -2.66
CA SER A 173 10.09 1.06 -3.16
C SER A 173 11.24 1.51 -2.26
N GLU A 174 11.03 1.51 -0.94
CA GLU A 174 12.09 1.83 0.04
C GLU A 174 13.24 0.83 -0.01
N GLN A 175 12.93 -0.47 -0.12
CA GLN A 175 13.95 -1.51 -0.25
C GLN A 175 14.78 -1.35 -1.53
N SER A 176 14.14 -1.04 -2.66
CA SER A 176 14.84 -0.83 -3.94
C SER A 176 15.84 0.34 -3.85
N ILE A 177 15.48 1.43 -3.19
CA ILE A 177 16.40 2.57 -2.96
C ILE A 177 17.54 2.17 -2.01
N ALA A 178 17.26 1.40 -0.97
CA ALA A 178 18.29 0.92 -0.05
C ALA A 178 19.28 -0.05 -0.75
N GLU A 179 18.79 -0.91 -1.64
CA GLU A 179 19.60 -1.81 -2.46
C GLU A 179 20.50 -1.02 -3.42
N LEU A 180 19.97 0.01 -4.11
CA LEU A 180 20.77 0.91 -4.96
C LEU A 180 21.89 1.58 -4.16
N HIS A 181 21.59 2.04 -2.95
CA HIS A 181 22.59 2.61 -2.06
C HIS A 181 23.66 1.59 -1.65
N SER A 182 23.30 0.32 -1.45
CA SER A 182 24.25 -0.75 -1.10
C SER A 182 25.20 -1.13 -2.26
N LEU A 183 24.71 -1.11 -3.51
CA LEU A 183 25.50 -1.45 -4.69
C LEU A 183 26.63 -0.45 -4.92
N ARG A 184 26.38 0.83 -4.63
CA ARG A 184 27.41 1.88 -4.67
C ARG A 184 28.62 1.56 -3.79
N TYR A 185 28.41 1.07 -2.56
CA TYR A 185 29.52 0.77 -1.64
C TYR A 185 30.37 -0.41 -2.09
N ASN A 186 29.78 -1.39 -2.80
CA ASN A 186 30.53 -2.51 -3.36
C ASN A 186 31.39 -2.12 -4.57
N ALA A 187 30.96 -1.15 -5.38
CA ALA A 187 31.72 -0.70 -6.54
C ALA A 187 33.02 0.04 -6.19
N LYS A 188 33.13 0.61 -4.98
CA LYS A 188 34.33 1.32 -4.50
C LYS A 188 35.52 0.41 -4.13
N GLY A 189 35.35 -0.91 -4.16
CA GLY A 189 36.35 -1.89 -3.72
C GLY A 189 36.97 -2.77 -4.80
N ALA A 190 36.69 -2.52 -6.09
CA ALA A 190 37.20 -3.31 -7.22
C ALA A 190 38.20 -2.50 -8.08
#